data_AF-A0A6V7LIX9-F1
#
_entry.id   AF-A0A6V7LIX9-F1
#
_cell.length_a   1.000
_cell.length_b   1.000
_cell.length_c   1.000
_cell.angle_alpha   90.00
_cell.angle_beta   90.00
_cell.angle_gamma   90.00
#
_symmetry.space_group_name_H-M   'P 1'
#
loop_
_entity.id
_entity.type
_entity.pdbx_description
1 polymer ?
#
loop_
_entity_poly.entity_id
_entity_poly.type
_entity_poly.pdbx_seq_one_letter_code
_entity_poly.pdbx_strand_id
1 'polypeptide(L)' 'IKKEHYLSEIRMCFDKSLDLIHCDGMIGFPTSCPHKNQIYYPDQVPSY' A
#
# COMPACT_ATOMS: atom_id res chain seq x y z
N ILE A 1 -22.51 -7.15 4.71
CA ILE A 1 -21.82 -5.87 5.00
C ILE A 1 -20.53 -5.86 4.17
N LYS A 2 -20.40 -4.96 3.19
CA LYS A 2 -19.13 -4.83 2.43
C LYS A 2 -18.16 -4.05 3.32
N LYS A 3 -16.96 -4.60 3.57
CA LYS A 3 -15.88 -3.86 4.21
C LYS A 3 -15.21 -2.99 3.14
N GLU A 4 -15.09 -1.71 3.43
CA GLU A 4 -14.35 -0.77 2.60
C GLU A 4 -12.85 -0.90 2.91
N HIS A 5 -12.03 -0.70 1.89
CA HIS A 5 -10.58 -0.76 2.00
C HIS A 5 -10.02 0.61 1.64
N TYR A 6 -9.20 1.17 2.53
CA TYR A 6 -8.60 2.48 2.37
C TYR A 6 -7.09 2.35 2.18
N LEU A 7 -6.53 3.14 1.27
CA LEU A 7 -5.09 3.22 1.08
C LEU A 7 -4.48 3.96 2.27
N SER A 8 -3.61 3.28 3.01
CA SER A 8 -2.95 3.84 4.21
C SER A 8 -1.50 4.26 3.93
N GLU A 9 -0.75 3.47 3.16
CA GLU A 9 0.67 3.67 2.93
C GLU A 9 1.07 3.24 1.51
N ILE A 10 1.98 4.01 0.90
CA ILE A 10 2.69 3.65 -0.33
C ILE A 10 4.17 3.53 0.03
N ARG A 11 4.80 2.42 -0.32
CA ARG A 11 6.24 2.21 -0.15
C ARG A 11 6.94 2.20 -1.50
N MET A 12 8.07 2.91 -1.59
CA MET A 12 8.97 2.92 -2.73
C MET A 12 10.31 2.33 -2.29
N CYS A 13 10.91 1.45 -3.10
CA CYS A 13 12.18 0.82 -2.79
C CYS A 13 13.27 1.34 -3.69
N PHE A 14 14.41 1.62 -3.08
CA PHE A 14 15.61 2.08 -3.77
C PHE A 14 16.77 1.17 -3.39
N ASP A 15 17.67 0.91 -4.33
CA ASP A 15 18.92 0.26 -4.01
C ASP A 15 19.89 1.23 -3.31
N LYS A 16 21.10 0.76 -2.99
CA LYS A 16 22.11 1.59 -2.32
C LYS A 16 22.64 2.73 -3.21
N SER A 17 22.43 2.66 -4.51
CA SER A 17 22.78 3.70 -5.48
C SER A 17 21.67 4.75 -5.63
N LEU A 18 20.54 4.56 -4.92
CA LEU A 18 19.32 5.36 -5.02
C LEU A 18 18.55 5.15 -6.34
N ASP A 19 18.78 4.03 -7.02
CA ASP A 19 17.99 3.65 -8.19
C ASP A 19 16.68 2.99 -7.76
N LEU A 20 15.58 3.33 -8.47
CA LEU A 20 14.26 2.75 -8.20
C LEU A 20 14.26 1.26 -8.55
N ILE A 21 13.87 0.42 -7.60
CA ILE A 21 13.83 -1.05 -7.77
C ILE A 21 12.49 -1.64 -7.34
N HIS A 22 12.28 -2.91 -7.69
CA HIS A 22 11.17 -3.70 -7.17
C HIS A 22 11.31 -3.92 -5.65
N CYS A 23 10.19 -3.79 -4.93
CA CYS A 23 10.10 -4.02 -3.48
C CYS A 23 10.01 -5.51 -3.08
N ASP A 24 10.49 -6.42 -3.92
CA ASP A 24 10.32 -7.86 -3.73
C ASP A 24 11.05 -8.34 -2.45
N GLY A 25 10.42 -9.23 -1.68
CA GLY A 25 11.01 -9.79 -0.46
C GLY A 25 11.00 -8.88 0.77
N MET A 26 10.39 -7.68 0.69
CA MET A 26 10.18 -6.81 1.84
C MET A 26 9.22 -7.46 2.85
N ILE A 27 9.58 -7.46 4.14
CA ILE A 27 8.73 -8.00 5.21
C ILE A 27 7.39 -7.23 5.23
N GLY A 28 6.28 -7.97 5.12
CA GLY A 28 4.94 -7.39 5.03
C GLY A 28 4.51 -6.96 3.62
N PHE A 29 5.27 -7.35 2.59
CA PHE A 29 4.88 -7.21 1.18
C PHE A 29 4.62 -8.59 0.54
N PRO A 30 3.57 -8.76 -0.29
CA PRO A 30 2.54 -7.76 -0.61
C PRO A 30 1.66 -7.45 0.62
N THR A 31 1.23 -6.19 0.73
CA THR A 31 0.36 -5.75 1.81
C THR A 31 -1.05 -6.37 1.66
N SER A 32 -1.87 -6.28 2.71
CA SER A 32 -3.26 -6.77 2.76
C SER A 32 -4.25 -6.01 1.86
N CYS A 33 -3.77 -5.23 0.90
CA CYS A 33 -4.61 -4.50 -0.05
C CYS A 33 -5.25 -5.48 -1.06
N PRO A 34 -6.58 -5.63 -1.07
CA PRO A 34 -7.24 -6.58 -1.97
C PRO A 34 -7.16 -6.12 -3.43
N HIS A 35 -6.56 -6.96 -4.29
CA HIS A 35 -6.46 -6.68 -5.73
C HIS A 35 -7.80 -6.64 -6.48
N LYS A 36 -8.84 -7.29 -5.92
CA LYS A 36 -10.16 -7.42 -6.59
C LYS A 36 -11.20 -6.43 -6.07
N ASN A 37 -10.93 -5.76 -4.96
CA ASN A 37 -11.88 -4.83 -4.35
C ASN A 37 -11.44 -3.40 -4.65
N GLN A 38 -12.41 -2.49 -4.66
CA GLN A 38 -12.12 -1.07 -4.75
C GLN A 38 -11.34 -0.62 -3.51
N ILE A 39 -10.22 0.07 -3.74
CA ILE A 39 -9.41 0.72 -2.72
C ILE A 39 -9.69 2.21 -2.82
N TYR A 40 -10.06 2.84 -1.71
CA TYR A 40 -10.35 4.27 -1.63
C TYR A 40 -9.13 5.02 -1.08
N TYR A 41 -8.80 6.14 -1.69
CA TYR A 41 -7.89 7.13 -1.10
C TYR A 41 -8.74 8.30 -0.62
N PRO A 42 -8.99 8.41 0.69
CA PRO A 42 -9.93 9.39 1.20
C PRO A 42 -9.31 10.79 1.20
N ASP A 43 -10.15 11.80 1.03
CA ASP A 43 -9.79 13.22 1.16
C ASP A 43 -9.37 13.58 2.59
N GLN A 44 -9.89 12.85 3.58
CA GLN A 44 -9.48 12.93 4.97
C GLN A 44 -9.16 11.52 5.51
N VAL A 45 -8.02 11.36 6.18
CA VAL A 45 -7.67 10.10 6.84
C VAL A 45 -8.71 9.83 7.94
N PRO A 46 -9.45 8.70 7.90
CA PRO A 46 -10.46 8.40 8.90
C PRO A 46 -9.80 8.32 10.29
N SER A 47 -10.22 9.18 11.21
CA SER A 47 -9.87 9.04 12.63
C SER A 47 -10.75 7.95 13.24
N TYR A 48 -10.12 6.99 13.91
CA TYR A 48 -10.80 5.94 14.68
C TYR A 48 -11.62 6.50 15.85
#